data_AF-A0A2N2TPC3-F1
#
_entry.id   AF-A0A2N2TPC3-F1
#
_cell.length_a   1.000
_cell.length_b   1.000
_cell.length_c   1.000
_cell.angle_alpha   90.00
_cell.angle_beta   90.00
_cell.angle_gamma   90.00
#
_symmetry.space_group_name_H-M   'P 1'
#
loop_
_entity.id
_entity.type
_entity.pdbx_description
1 polymer ?
#
loop_
_entity_poly.entity_id
_entity_poly.type
_entity_poly.pdbx_seq_one_letter_code
_entity_poly.pdbx_strand_id
1 'polypeptide(L)'
;MNKSLILLLPDIVAQGLRQASHFLSDLDSWPQPTSSGFSHVPRPVSPGHNHLICGDDLAVVAALLSGNQHLPKLHAKVKLICFDPCLGEPAVGSSLQTAAEHLVALTTRLLLMRALLADTGFICVKLTHPTAPCARLVVDTVFGTENSAQDILWQTPPSQRMASAALRHGLVHLYSKHRRRMEPVLPDSTAHRQPSSCAAEAMFRHLLAVTTAPGDTVVSLNAAAEIAAVASTSPRQWIIATPNMAAGDALRQHIAAGDKWSFLRHAQPAPCNHQQVQFAPP
;
A
#
# COMPACT_ATOMS: atom_id res chain seq x y z
N MET A 1 14.82 12.97 30.12
CA MET A 1 15.09 11.94 29.08
C MET A 1 14.48 12.41 27.78
N ASN A 2 15.24 12.44 26.68
CA ASN A 2 14.67 12.76 25.38
C ASN A 2 13.62 11.71 25.01
N LYS A 3 12.41 12.15 24.68
CA LYS A 3 11.33 11.27 24.22
C LYS A 3 11.80 10.60 22.93
N SER A 4 11.78 9.27 22.89
CA SER A 4 12.17 8.47 21.73
C SER A 4 10.97 7.66 21.24
N LEU A 5 10.77 7.58 19.93
CA LEU A 5 9.65 6.83 19.34
C LEU A 5 9.65 5.36 19.78
N ILE A 6 10.83 4.75 19.94
CA ILE A 6 10.94 3.35 20.32
C ILE A 6 10.31 3.06 21.69
N LEU A 7 10.37 4.01 22.62
CA LEU A 7 9.79 3.87 23.96
C LEU A 7 8.26 4.03 23.94
N LEU A 8 7.72 4.68 22.91
CA LEU A 8 6.28 4.90 22.75
C LEU A 8 5.60 3.84 21.87
N LEU A 9 6.38 2.97 21.20
CA LEU A 9 5.85 1.99 20.25
C LEU A 9 4.72 1.10 20.80
N PRO A 10 4.79 0.57 22.04
CA PRO A 10 3.69 -0.25 22.57
C PRO A 10 2.35 0.51 22.61
N ASP A 11 2.37 1.76 23.06
CA ASP A 11 1.16 2.59 23.15
C ASP A 11 0.65 3.00 21.77
N ILE A 12 1.56 3.34 20.87
CA ILE A 12 1.28 3.66 19.45
C ILE A 12 0.55 2.47 18.79
N VAL A 13 1.08 1.26 18.93
CA VAL A 13 0.47 0.05 18.35
C VAL A 13 -0.87 -0.25 19.02
N ALA A 14 -0.96 -0.17 20.35
CA ALA A 14 -2.21 -0.39 21.07
C ALA A 14 -3.31 0.60 20.64
N GLN A 15 -2.95 1.86 20.37
CA GLN A 15 -3.89 2.86 19.86
C GLN A 15 -4.33 2.55 18.43
N GLY A 16 -3.40 2.18 17.54
CA GLY A 16 -3.74 1.76 16.18
C GLY A 16 -4.66 0.54 16.14
N LEU A 17 -4.44 -0.43 17.03
CA LEU A 17 -5.32 -1.59 17.21
C LEU A 17 -6.74 -1.19 17.61
N ARG A 18 -6.89 -0.24 18.55
CA ARG A 18 -8.22 0.28 18.94
C ARG A 18 -8.91 0.98 17.79
N GLN A 19 -8.20 1.82 17.04
CA GLN A 19 -8.75 2.50 15.86
C GLN A 19 -9.19 1.51 14.79
N ALA A 20 -8.35 0.53 14.46
CA ALA A 20 -8.68 -0.52 13.50
C ALA A 20 -9.91 -1.33 13.93
N SER A 21 -9.98 -1.69 15.21
CA SER A 21 -11.13 -2.44 15.75
C SER A 21 -12.43 -1.65 15.61
N HIS A 22 -12.40 -0.35 15.96
CA HIS A 22 -13.54 0.55 15.76
C HIS A 22 -13.95 0.65 14.29
N PHE A 23 -12.99 0.80 13.38
CA PHE A 23 -13.28 0.90 11.95
C PHE A 23 -13.83 -0.40 11.36
N LEU A 24 -13.31 -1.55 11.77
CA LEU A 24 -13.83 -2.84 11.32
C LEU A 24 -15.24 -3.11 11.85
N SER A 25 -15.60 -2.60 13.05
CA SER A 25 -16.96 -2.72 13.58
C SER A 25 -17.98 -1.81 12.90
N ASP A 26 -17.54 -0.72 12.28
CA ASP A 26 -18.40 0.32 11.70
C ASP A 26 -18.14 0.52 10.20
N LEU A 27 -17.86 -0.56 9.49
CA LEU A 27 -17.39 -0.51 8.11
C LEU A 27 -18.45 0.05 7.13
N ASP A 28 -19.73 -0.11 7.46
CA ASP A 28 -20.86 0.31 6.61
C ASP A 28 -21.12 1.83 6.68
N SER A 29 -20.63 2.53 7.71
CA SER A 29 -20.81 3.98 7.87
C SER A 29 -19.81 4.80 7.06
N TRP A 30 -18.76 4.16 6.54
CA TRP A 30 -17.68 4.85 5.84
C TRP A 30 -18.12 5.43 4.50
N PRO A 31 -17.60 6.62 4.13
CA PRO A 31 -17.82 7.16 2.80
C PRO A 31 -17.42 6.12 1.76
N GLN A 32 -18.20 6.02 0.68
CA GLN A 32 -17.97 5.08 -0.41
C GLN A 32 -17.48 5.84 -1.64
N PRO A 33 -16.52 5.30 -2.42
CA PRO A 33 -16.08 5.92 -3.66
C PRO A 33 -17.25 5.99 -4.65
N THR A 34 -17.44 7.17 -5.25
CA THR A 34 -18.51 7.45 -6.20
C THR A 34 -17.91 7.78 -7.56
N SER A 35 -18.66 7.55 -8.63
CA SER A 35 -18.23 7.87 -10.00
C SER A 35 -18.30 9.38 -10.33
N SER A 36 -18.27 10.28 -9.33
CA SER A 36 -18.54 11.71 -9.54
C SER A 36 -17.43 12.40 -10.35
N GLY A 37 -17.76 12.78 -11.60
CA GLY A 37 -16.91 13.61 -12.47
C GLY A 37 -16.87 13.25 -13.96
N PHE A 38 -17.59 12.21 -14.43
CA PHE A 38 -17.54 11.81 -15.83
C PHE A 38 -18.94 11.64 -16.44
N SER A 39 -19.17 12.19 -17.63
CA SER A 39 -20.37 12.01 -18.46
C SER A 39 -20.52 10.58 -19.03
N HIS A 40 -19.81 9.60 -18.50
CA HIS A 40 -19.97 8.20 -18.93
C HIS A 40 -20.89 7.48 -17.94
N VAL A 41 -22.01 6.97 -18.46
CA VAL A 41 -22.99 6.16 -17.72
C VAL A 41 -22.29 5.12 -16.84
N PRO A 42 -22.62 5.00 -15.54
CA PRO A 42 -21.99 4.03 -14.65
C PRO A 42 -22.25 2.62 -15.17
N ARG A 43 -21.20 1.95 -15.64
CA ARG A 43 -21.27 0.55 -16.05
C ARG A 43 -21.19 -0.31 -14.78
N PRO A 44 -22.10 -1.28 -14.58
CA PRO A 44 -22.02 -2.20 -13.45
C PRO A 44 -20.67 -2.95 -13.43
N VAL A 45 -20.19 -3.30 -12.24
CA VAL A 45 -18.94 -4.06 -12.02
C VAL A 45 -18.95 -5.29 -12.93
N SER A 46 -18.09 -5.27 -13.94
CA SER A 46 -17.90 -6.40 -14.83
C SER A 46 -16.74 -7.22 -14.25
N PRO A 47 -16.93 -8.51 -13.91
CA PRO A 47 -15.87 -9.33 -13.34
C PRO A 47 -14.64 -9.31 -14.27
N GLY A 48 -13.48 -8.92 -13.73
CA GLY A 48 -12.24 -8.80 -14.51
C GLY A 48 -11.84 -7.41 -14.96
N HIS A 49 -12.52 -6.35 -14.50
CA HIS A 49 -12.03 -4.98 -14.70
C HIS A 49 -11.03 -4.56 -13.63
N ASN A 50 -10.00 -3.84 -14.06
CA ASN A 50 -9.07 -3.17 -13.19
C ASN A 50 -9.66 -1.85 -12.72
N HIS A 51 -9.31 -1.41 -11.51
CA HIS A 51 -9.81 -0.17 -10.93
C HIS A 51 -8.65 0.78 -10.63
N LEU A 52 -8.74 2.03 -11.09
CA LEU A 52 -7.91 3.13 -10.62
C LEU A 52 -8.77 4.06 -9.76
N ILE A 53 -8.37 4.25 -8.50
CA ILE A 53 -9.13 4.98 -7.49
C ILE A 53 -8.29 6.16 -7.01
N CYS A 54 -8.83 7.37 -7.09
CA CYS A 54 -8.21 8.55 -6.48
C CYS A 54 -8.82 8.77 -5.09
N GLY A 55 -8.04 8.63 -4.03
CA GLY A 55 -8.53 8.76 -2.65
C GLY A 55 -7.52 8.38 -1.58
N ASP A 56 -7.86 8.69 -0.33
CA ASP A 56 -7.12 8.23 0.85
C ASP A 56 -7.11 6.69 0.90
N ASP A 57 -5.95 6.11 1.17
CA ASP A 57 -5.74 4.66 1.17
C ASP A 57 -6.60 3.95 2.22
N LEU A 58 -6.79 4.56 3.40
CA LEU A 58 -7.65 4.01 4.45
C LEU A 58 -9.09 3.85 3.98
N ALA A 59 -9.63 4.86 3.30
CA ALA A 59 -11.00 4.84 2.82
C ALA A 59 -11.18 3.87 1.63
N VAL A 60 -10.17 3.76 0.76
CA VAL A 60 -10.16 2.75 -0.31
C VAL A 60 -10.17 1.34 0.29
N VAL A 61 -9.32 1.08 1.29
CA VAL A 61 -9.27 -0.23 1.96
C VAL A 61 -10.60 -0.54 2.63
N ALA A 62 -11.23 0.42 3.30
CA ALA A 62 -12.57 0.25 3.89
C ALA A 62 -13.61 -0.13 2.84
N ALA A 63 -13.65 0.58 1.70
CA ALA A 63 -14.56 0.29 0.60
C ALA A 63 -14.33 -1.09 -0.04
N LEU A 64 -13.08 -1.57 -0.10
CA LEU A 64 -12.76 -2.92 -0.57
C LEU A 64 -13.17 -4.00 0.44
N LEU A 65 -13.15 -3.69 1.74
CA LEU A 65 -13.57 -4.61 2.79
C LEU A 65 -15.11 -4.75 2.83
N SER A 66 -15.86 -3.65 2.68
CA SER A 66 -17.33 -3.66 2.70
C SER A 66 -17.90 -4.11 1.35
N GLY A 67 -17.28 -3.66 0.26
CA GLY A 67 -17.81 -3.76 -1.10
C GLY A 67 -18.93 -2.76 -1.35
N ASN A 68 -19.11 -2.35 -2.61
CA ASN A 68 -20.21 -1.49 -3.03
C ASN A 68 -20.55 -1.72 -4.51
N GLN A 69 -21.43 -0.88 -5.06
CA GLN A 69 -21.88 -0.99 -6.46
C GLN A 69 -20.77 -0.77 -7.51
N HIS A 70 -19.61 -0.22 -7.12
CA HIS A 70 -18.48 0.10 -8.00
C HIS A 70 -17.22 -0.71 -7.69
N LEU A 71 -17.07 -1.21 -6.46
CA LEU A 71 -15.91 -1.95 -5.99
C LEU A 71 -16.30 -3.31 -5.41
N PRO A 72 -15.57 -4.37 -5.78
CA PRO A 72 -15.84 -5.70 -5.25
C PRO A 72 -15.51 -5.80 -3.76
N LYS A 73 -16.26 -6.65 -3.04
CA LYS A 73 -15.91 -7.07 -1.68
C LYS A 73 -14.75 -8.06 -1.71
N LEU A 74 -13.59 -7.61 -1.21
CA LEU A 74 -12.30 -8.32 -1.26
C LEU A 74 -11.76 -8.80 0.08
N HIS A 75 -12.60 -8.82 1.13
CA HIS A 75 -12.23 -9.43 2.41
C HIS A 75 -11.65 -10.84 2.22
N ALA A 76 -10.43 -11.07 2.70
CA ALA A 76 -9.66 -12.30 2.58
C ALA A 76 -9.45 -12.85 1.16
N LYS A 77 -9.43 -12.00 0.13
CA LYS A 77 -9.29 -12.41 -1.29
C LYS A 77 -8.03 -11.88 -1.98
N VAL A 78 -7.39 -10.84 -1.44
CA VAL A 78 -6.25 -10.19 -2.09
C VAL A 78 -5.00 -11.04 -1.94
N LYS A 79 -4.30 -11.29 -3.06
CA LYS A 79 -3.10 -12.12 -3.08
C LYS A 79 -1.82 -11.33 -2.87
N LEU A 80 -1.80 -10.09 -3.33
CA LEU A 80 -0.68 -9.19 -3.13
C LEU A 80 -1.18 -7.78 -2.87
N ILE A 81 -0.65 -7.16 -1.81
CA ILE A 81 -0.77 -5.73 -1.55
C ILE A 81 0.60 -5.08 -1.71
N CYS A 82 0.74 -4.10 -2.59
CA CYS A 82 1.89 -3.20 -2.64
C CYS A 82 1.52 -1.91 -1.92
N PHE A 83 2.26 -1.54 -0.88
CA PHE A 83 1.95 -0.38 -0.05
C PHE A 83 3.18 0.51 0.13
N ASP A 84 3.03 1.79 -0.23
CA ASP A 84 4.03 2.82 0.02
C ASP A 84 3.48 3.84 1.05
N PRO A 85 3.77 3.67 2.36
CA PRO A 85 3.33 4.62 3.39
C PRO A 85 3.97 6.01 3.23
N CYS A 86 5.07 6.09 2.48
CA CYS A 86 5.88 7.30 2.33
C CYS A 86 5.12 8.50 1.75
N LEU A 87 4.08 8.24 0.95
CA LEU A 87 3.26 9.29 0.33
C LEU A 87 2.29 9.97 1.31
N GLY A 88 2.29 9.60 2.59
CA GLY A 88 1.54 10.25 3.68
C GLY A 88 2.34 10.56 4.95
N GLU A 89 3.68 10.46 4.90
CA GLU A 89 4.56 10.72 6.06
C GLU A 89 4.75 12.24 6.30
N PRO A 90 4.94 12.66 7.56
CA PRO A 90 5.21 14.06 7.87
C PRO A 90 6.61 14.49 7.40
N ALA A 91 6.74 15.77 7.03
CA ALA A 91 7.99 16.32 6.51
C ALA A 91 9.18 16.12 7.47
N VAL A 92 10.39 16.09 6.91
CA VAL A 92 11.64 16.01 7.66
C VAL A 92 11.72 17.16 8.66
N GLY A 93 11.92 16.86 9.94
CA GLY A 93 11.90 17.84 11.04
C GLY A 93 10.56 17.96 11.78
N SER A 94 9.59 17.10 11.46
CA SER A 94 8.32 17.01 12.18
C SER A 94 8.48 16.58 13.65
N SER A 95 7.49 16.95 14.47
CA SER A 95 7.51 16.68 15.90
C SER A 95 7.38 15.16 16.19
N LEU A 96 7.87 14.74 17.36
CA LEU A 96 7.68 13.37 17.86
C LEU A 96 6.19 12.97 17.91
N GLN A 97 5.32 13.92 18.24
CA GLN A 97 3.87 13.75 18.24
C GLN A 97 3.37 13.33 16.84
N THR A 98 3.78 14.08 15.82
CA THR A 98 3.36 13.83 14.43
C THR A 98 3.86 12.48 13.93
N ALA A 99 5.10 12.11 14.29
CA ALA A 99 5.63 10.79 13.94
C ALA A 99 4.88 9.65 14.66
N ALA A 100 4.50 9.84 15.93
CA ALA A 100 3.69 8.87 16.66
C ALA A 100 2.30 8.72 16.03
N GLU A 101 1.62 9.82 15.71
CA GLU A 101 0.33 9.84 15.02
C GLU A 101 0.40 9.14 13.66
N HIS A 102 1.48 9.37 12.90
CA HIS A 102 1.72 8.65 11.66
C HIS A 102 1.84 7.14 11.88
N LEU A 103 2.59 6.68 12.89
CA LEU A 103 2.73 5.25 13.20
C LEU A 103 1.43 4.62 13.71
N VAL A 104 0.59 5.36 14.44
CA VAL A 104 -0.78 4.94 14.79
C VAL A 104 -1.59 4.73 13.51
N ALA A 105 -1.57 5.71 12.61
CA ALA A 105 -2.29 5.68 11.35
C ALA A 105 -1.80 4.55 10.42
N LEU A 106 -0.50 4.26 10.43
CA LEU A 106 0.13 3.13 9.75
C LEU A 106 -0.36 1.80 10.33
N THR A 107 -0.34 1.65 11.65
CA THR A 107 -0.83 0.43 12.34
C THR A 107 -2.27 0.12 11.94
N THR A 108 -3.13 1.14 11.97
CA THR A 108 -4.54 1.01 11.57
C THR A 108 -4.68 0.52 10.13
N ARG A 109 -3.98 1.15 9.19
CA ARG A 109 -3.99 0.76 7.77
C ARG A 109 -3.53 -0.68 7.55
N LEU A 110 -2.43 -1.08 8.19
CA LEU A 110 -1.87 -2.42 8.05
C LEU A 110 -2.84 -3.50 8.55
N LEU A 111 -3.59 -3.24 9.63
CA LEU A 111 -4.60 -4.17 10.16
C LEU A 111 -5.78 -4.35 9.19
N LEU A 112 -6.27 -3.26 8.60
CA LEU A 112 -7.34 -3.35 7.59
C LEU A 112 -6.83 -4.02 6.30
N MET A 113 -5.62 -3.70 5.84
CA MET A 113 -4.98 -4.39 4.71
C MET A 113 -4.79 -5.88 4.99
N ARG A 114 -4.45 -6.26 6.22
CA ARG A 114 -4.35 -7.67 6.65
C ARG A 114 -5.69 -8.40 6.54
N ALA A 115 -6.82 -7.71 6.75
CA ALA A 115 -8.16 -8.27 6.54
C ALA A 115 -8.52 -8.46 5.05
N LEU A 116 -7.95 -7.65 4.14
CA LEU A 116 -8.09 -7.86 2.69
C LEU A 116 -7.31 -9.08 2.19
N LEU A 117 -6.16 -9.36 2.79
CA LEU A 117 -5.29 -10.45 2.33
C LEU A 117 -5.95 -11.82 2.50
N ALA A 118 -5.85 -12.62 1.44
CA ALA A 118 -6.07 -14.06 1.52
C ALA A 118 -5.08 -14.70 2.50
N ASP A 119 -5.40 -15.91 3.01
CA ASP A 119 -4.52 -16.62 3.94
C ASP A 119 -3.15 -16.97 3.36
N THR A 120 -3.04 -17.04 2.05
CA THR A 120 -1.79 -17.21 1.32
C THR A 120 -1.26 -15.92 0.70
N GLY A 121 -1.82 -14.78 1.10
CA GLY A 121 -1.51 -13.47 0.52
C GLY A 121 -0.25 -12.86 1.10
N PHE A 122 0.28 -11.89 0.36
CA PHE A 122 1.50 -11.17 0.69
C PHE A 122 1.28 -9.66 0.72
N ILE A 123 2.03 -8.97 1.57
CA ILE A 123 2.15 -7.52 1.55
C ILE A 123 3.60 -7.11 1.35
N CYS A 124 3.80 -6.15 0.46
CA CYS A 124 5.06 -5.55 0.09
C CYS A 124 5.04 -4.10 0.57
N VAL A 125 5.84 -3.78 1.59
CA VAL A 125 5.88 -2.44 2.22
C VAL A 125 7.19 -1.75 1.90
N LYS A 126 7.12 -0.56 1.29
CA LYS A 126 8.29 0.25 0.97
C LYS A 126 8.56 1.28 2.06
N LEU A 127 9.67 1.15 2.78
CA LEU A 127 10.05 2.03 3.88
C LEU A 127 11.33 2.79 3.50
N THR A 128 11.20 4.07 3.09
CA THR A 128 12.34 4.87 2.60
C THR A 128 12.58 6.16 3.40
N HIS A 129 11.99 6.30 4.58
CA HIS A 129 11.96 7.54 5.37
C HIS A 129 12.65 7.45 6.74
N PRO A 130 12.84 8.59 7.45
CA PRO A 130 13.52 8.61 8.75
C PRO A 130 12.85 7.76 9.84
N THR A 131 11.53 7.58 9.75
CA THR A 131 10.72 6.74 10.65
C THR A 131 10.76 5.26 10.27
N ALA A 132 11.42 4.89 9.17
CA ALA A 132 11.47 3.52 8.65
C ALA A 132 11.83 2.44 9.70
N PRO A 133 12.78 2.66 10.64
CA PRO A 133 13.05 1.65 11.67
C PRO A 133 11.86 1.39 12.59
N CYS A 134 11.15 2.45 13.02
CA CYS A 134 9.95 2.30 13.87
C CYS A 134 8.76 1.75 13.06
N ALA A 135 8.59 2.20 11.82
CA ALA A 135 7.57 1.69 10.91
C ALA A 135 7.77 0.18 10.66
N ARG A 136 9.01 -0.28 10.48
CA ARG A 136 9.34 -1.71 10.34
C ARG A 136 8.89 -2.50 11.57
N LEU A 137 9.17 -2.01 12.78
CA LEU A 137 8.70 -2.65 14.02
C LEU A 137 7.17 -2.71 14.12
N VAL A 138 6.47 -1.69 13.62
CA VAL A 138 5.00 -1.71 13.51
C VAL A 138 4.55 -2.80 12.53
N VAL A 139 5.17 -2.92 11.36
CA VAL A 139 4.86 -3.98 10.39
C VAL A 139 5.12 -5.36 11.00
N ASP A 140 6.26 -5.54 11.67
CA ASP A 140 6.61 -6.77 12.39
C ASP A 140 5.60 -7.11 13.49
N THR A 141 5.03 -6.10 14.16
CA THR A 141 4.01 -6.33 15.19
C THR A 141 2.66 -6.73 14.60
N VAL A 142 2.28 -6.15 13.46
CA VAL A 142 0.98 -6.46 12.80
C VAL A 142 1.03 -7.78 12.04
N PHE A 143 2.14 -8.06 11.36
CA PHE A 143 2.28 -9.24 10.51
C PHE A 143 2.99 -10.40 11.19
N GLY A 144 3.76 -10.17 12.25
CA GLY A 144 4.62 -11.17 12.87
C GLY A 144 5.99 -11.21 12.19
N THR A 145 7.07 -11.09 12.99
CA THR A 145 8.45 -11.19 12.51
C THR A 145 8.73 -12.50 11.76
N GLU A 146 8.09 -13.59 12.19
CA GLU A 146 8.19 -14.93 11.60
C GLU A 146 7.54 -15.04 10.22
N ASN A 147 6.74 -14.05 9.85
CA ASN A 147 6.04 -13.97 8.57
C ASN A 147 6.75 -13.04 7.58
N SER A 148 7.88 -12.43 7.99
CA SER A 148 8.80 -11.74 7.10
C SER A 148 9.42 -12.76 6.15
N ALA A 149 9.10 -12.65 4.87
CA ALA A 149 9.52 -13.62 3.87
C ALA A 149 10.89 -13.24 3.28
N GLN A 150 11.06 -11.97 2.90
CA GLN A 150 12.29 -11.47 2.31
C GLN A 150 12.35 -9.94 2.38
N ASP A 151 13.54 -9.41 2.63
CA ASP A 151 13.85 -8.00 2.40
C ASP A 151 14.54 -7.87 1.03
N ILE A 152 13.92 -7.11 0.13
CA ILE A 152 14.43 -6.90 -1.23
C ILE A 152 15.10 -5.53 -1.27
N LEU A 153 16.42 -5.54 -1.48
CA LEU A 153 17.23 -4.36 -1.73
C LEU A 153 17.45 -4.24 -3.25
N TRP A 154 17.06 -3.12 -3.85
CA TRP A 154 17.42 -2.82 -5.25
C TRP A 154 18.42 -1.68 -5.35
N GLN A 155 19.07 -1.55 -6.50
CA GLN A 155 19.99 -0.45 -6.82
C GLN A 155 19.42 0.38 -7.97
N THR A 156 19.27 1.69 -7.77
CA THR A 156 18.96 2.64 -8.84
C THR A 156 20.25 2.98 -9.61
N PRO A 157 20.25 3.04 -10.97
CA PRO A 157 21.44 3.36 -11.73
C PRO A 157 22.01 4.75 -11.36
N PRO A 158 23.33 4.94 -11.41
CA PRO A 158 23.97 6.16 -10.95
C PRO A 158 23.58 7.35 -11.82
N SER A 159 23.18 8.47 -11.19
CA SER A 159 23.12 9.77 -11.86
C SER A 159 24.46 10.49 -11.69
N GLN A 160 24.87 11.26 -12.70
CA GLN A 160 26.15 12.00 -12.74
C GLN A 160 26.30 13.02 -11.60
N ARG A 161 25.24 13.27 -10.82
CA ARG A 161 25.12 14.33 -9.82
C ARG A 161 25.10 13.82 -8.36
N MET A 162 25.07 12.51 -8.08
CA MET A 162 24.79 11.99 -6.73
C MET A 162 25.78 10.91 -6.25
N ALA A 163 26.68 11.27 -5.33
CA ALA A 163 27.77 10.42 -4.84
C ALA A 163 27.46 9.53 -3.61
N SER A 164 26.34 9.71 -2.89
CA SER A 164 26.07 8.91 -1.68
C SER A 164 25.42 7.57 -2.03
N ALA A 165 25.88 6.46 -1.43
CA ALA A 165 25.29 5.13 -1.58
C ALA A 165 23.93 4.99 -0.85
N ALA A 166 23.71 5.78 0.20
CA ALA A 166 22.49 5.72 1.03
C ALA A 166 21.20 6.13 0.29
N LEU A 167 21.31 6.94 -0.77
CA LEU A 167 20.17 7.35 -1.62
C LEU A 167 19.99 6.46 -2.86
N ARG A 168 20.78 5.38 -2.98
CA ARG A 168 20.83 4.51 -4.19
C ARG A 168 19.99 3.25 -4.07
N HIS A 169 19.41 3.01 -2.89
CA HIS A 169 18.73 1.77 -2.58
C HIS A 169 17.32 2.03 -2.08
N GLY A 170 16.34 1.43 -2.73
CA GLY A 170 15.03 1.22 -2.14
C GLY A 170 15.05 -0.10 -1.40
N LEU A 171 14.52 -0.09 -0.18
CA LEU A 171 14.29 -1.28 0.60
C LEU A 171 12.80 -1.57 0.63
N VAL A 172 12.46 -2.79 0.25
CA VAL A 172 11.09 -3.28 0.23
C VAL A 172 11.01 -4.51 1.11
N HIS A 173 10.04 -4.51 2.01
CA HIS A 173 9.83 -5.57 2.98
C HIS A 173 8.63 -6.41 2.58
N LEU A 174 8.85 -7.71 2.34
CA LEU A 174 7.81 -8.65 1.96
C LEU A 174 7.39 -9.48 3.17
N TYR A 175 6.09 -9.48 3.46
CA TYR A 175 5.47 -10.29 4.50
C TYR A 175 4.38 -11.17 3.92
N SER A 176 4.25 -12.37 4.46
CA SER A 176 3.08 -13.22 4.29
C SER A 176 2.03 -12.89 5.35
N LYS A 177 0.75 -13.16 5.08
CA LYS A 177 -0.31 -13.01 6.11
C LYS A 177 -0.10 -14.01 7.26
N HIS A 178 0.25 -15.25 6.94
CA HIS A 178 0.52 -16.33 7.90
C HIS A 178 1.82 -17.04 7.54
N ARG A 179 2.41 -17.69 8.54
CA ARG A 179 3.72 -18.35 8.43
C ARG A 179 3.77 -19.32 7.26
N ARG A 180 4.51 -18.91 6.23
CA ARG A 180 4.92 -19.77 5.12
C ARG A 180 6.43 -19.88 5.14
N ARG A 181 6.92 -21.13 5.11
CA ARG A 181 8.31 -21.40 4.77
C ARG A 181 8.46 -21.07 3.29
N MET A 182 8.89 -19.86 2.98
CA MET A 182 9.24 -19.45 1.63
C MET A 182 10.68 -19.89 1.38
N GLU A 183 10.91 -20.58 0.27
CA GLU A 183 12.28 -20.70 -0.23
C GLU A 183 12.72 -19.33 -0.75
N PRO A 184 13.95 -18.87 -0.45
CA PRO A 184 14.45 -17.61 -0.98
C PRO A 184 14.45 -17.69 -2.50
N VAL A 185 13.55 -16.94 -3.14
CA VAL A 185 13.51 -16.87 -4.59
C VAL A 185 14.57 -15.87 -5.01
N LEU A 186 15.72 -16.40 -5.43
CA LEU A 186 16.73 -15.59 -6.08
C LEU A 186 16.22 -15.22 -7.47
N PRO A 187 16.40 -13.97 -7.93
CA PRO A 187 16.12 -13.63 -9.31
C PRO A 187 16.97 -14.53 -10.22
N ASP A 188 16.33 -15.29 -11.10
CA ASP A 188 17.02 -16.18 -12.05
C ASP A 188 18.07 -15.38 -12.82
N SER A 189 19.34 -15.80 -12.76
CA SER A 189 20.43 -15.17 -13.51
C SER A 189 20.24 -15.25 -15.03
N THR A 190 19.34 -16.12 -15.48
CA THR A 190 19.00 -16.39 -16.89
C THR A 190 17.71 -15.74 -17.35
N ALA A 191 16.93 -15.11 -16.44
CA ALA A 191 15.78 -14.32 -16.83
C ALA A 191 16.27 -13.25 -17.79
N HIS A 192 15.96 -13.41 -19.07
CA HIS A 192 16.24 -12.39 -20.08
C HIS A 192 15.68 -11.10 -19.51
N ARG A 193 16.57 -10.17 -19.14
CA ARG A 193 16.19 -8.80 -18.85
C ARG A 193 15.58 -8.33 -20.16
N GLN A 194 14.26 -8.47 -20.30
CA GLN A 194 13.51 -7.60 -21.17
C GLN A 194 14.01 -6.19 -20.82
N PRO A 195 14.27 -5.33 -21.80
CA PRO A 195 14.65 -3.95 -21.52
C PRO A 195 13.48 -3.28 -20.80
N SER A 196 13.38 -3.48 -19.49
CA SER A 196 12.42 -2.87 -18.60
C SER A 196 12.87 -1.44 -18.36
N SER A 197 11.93 -0.52 -18.32
CA SER A 197 12.16 0.92 -18.30
C SER A 197 12.82 1.42 -17.00
N CYS A 198 12.92 0.60 -15.93
CA CYS A 198 13.60 0.91 -14.67
C CYS A 198 13.78 -0.36 -13.80
N ALA A 199 14.80 -0.41 -12.92
CA ALA A 199 15.02 -1.51 -11.97
C ALA A 199 13.80 -1.80 -11.06
N ALA A 200 13.00 -0.76 -10.78
CA ALA A 200 11.81 -0.89 -9.95
C ALA A 200 10.72 -1.76 -10.58
N GLU A 201 10.50 -1.58 -11.89
CA GLU A 201 9.55 -2.35 -12.67
C GLU A 201 9.91 -3.84 -12.69
N ALA A 202 11.19 -4.16 -12.89
CA ALA A 202 11.70 -5.53 -12.93
C ALA A 202 11.44 -6.27 -11.60
N MET A 203 11.67 -5.60 -10.46
CA MET A 203 11.36 -6.18 -9.15
C MET A 203 9.87 -6.45 -8.99
N PHE A 204 8.99 -5.49 -9.32
CA PHE A 204 7.55 -5.71 -9.19
C PHE A 204 7.05 -6.86 -10.07
N ARG A 205 7.59 -7.01 -11.29
CA ARG A 205 7.31 -8.16 -12.16
C ARG A 205 7.74 -9.48 -11.52
N HIS A 206 8.93 -9.53 -10.94
CA HIS A 206 9.42 -10.71 -10.24
C HIS A 206 8.53 -11.04 -9.04
N LEU A 207 8.20 -10.04 -8.22
CA LEU A 207 7.36 -10.21 -7.04
C LEU A 207 5.98 -10.75 -7.43
N LEU A 208 5.36 -10.23 -8.49
CA LEU A 208 4.12 -10.78 -9.02
C LEU A 208 4.25 -12.23 -9.49
N ALA A 209 5.33 -12.57 -10.18
CA ALA A 209 5.55 -13.93 -10.68
C ALA A 209 5.66 -14.95 -9.54
N VAL A 210 6.26 -14.56 -8.42
CA VAL A 210 6.49 -15.45 -7.27
C VAL A 210 5.29 -15.50 -6.31
N THR A 211 4.55 -14.40 -6.17
CA THR A 211 3.48 -14.29 -5.16
C THR A 211 2.07 -14.47 -5.72
N THR A 212 1.87 -14.42 -7.04
CA THR A 212 0.53 -14.42 -7.67
C THR A 212 0.45 -15.26 -8.95
N ALA A 213 -0.72 -15.86 -9.17
CA ALA A 213 -1.11 -16.52 -10.42
C ALA A 213 -1.92 -15.58 -11.33
N PRO A 214 -2.06 -15.88 -12.64
CA PRO A 214 -3.01 -15.18 -13.50
C PRO A 214 -4.44 -15.22 -12.92
N GLY A 215 -5.17 -14.11 -13.01
CA GLY A 215 -6.51 -13.97 -12.42
C GLY A 215 -6.55 -13.61 -10.93
N ASP A 216 -5.45 -13.73 -10.19
CA ASP A 216 -5.38 -13.28 -8.80
C ASP A 216 -5.58 -11.75 -8.69
N THR A 217 -6.09 -11.31 -7.55
CA THR A 217 -6.29 -9.88 -7.25
C THR A 217 -5.06 -9.28 -6.59
N VAL A 218 -4.59 -8.17 -7.16
CA VAL A 218 -3.47 -7.36 -6.69
C VAL A 218 -3.95 -5.95 -6.37
N VAL A 219 -3.60 -5.46 -5.19
CA VAL A 219 -3.93 -4.09 -4.76
C VAL A 219 -2.63 -3.30 -4.61
N SER A 220 -2.59 -2.09 -5.17
CA SER A 220 -1.49 -1.16 -4.95
C SER A 220 -2.02 0.12 -4.32
N LEU A 221 -1.50 0.49 -3.16
CA LEU A 221 -1.91 1.64 -2.39
C LEU A 221 -0.77 2.65 -2.36
N ASN A 222 -1.07 3.89 -2.74
CA ASN A 222 -0.10 4.94 -2.99
C ASN A 222 0.88 4.55 -4.10
N ALA A 223 0.33 4.07 -5.22
CA ALA A 223 1.12 3.57 -6.33
C ALA A 223 1.91 4.69 -7.06
N ALA A 224 3.15 4.37 -7.41
CA ALA A 224 3.98 5.17 -8.30
C ALA A 224 3.92 4.67 -9.76
N ALA A 225 4.56 5.40 -10.67
CA ALA A 225 4.47 5.18 -12.12
C ALA A 225 4.91 3.77 -12.56
N GLU A 226 5.85 3.15 -11.84
CA GLU A 226 6.32 1.79 -12.15
C GLU A 226 5.22 0.72 -12.02
N ILE A 227 4.24 0.92 -11.15
CA ILE A 227 3.12 -0.02 -10.99
C ILE A 227 2.22 0.00 -12.22
N ALA A 228 2.02 1.15 -12.88
CA ALA A 228 1.20 1.23 -14.09
C ALA A 228 1.79 0.41 -15.26
N ALA A 229 3.10 0.46 -15.44
CA ALA A 229 3.78 -0.32 -16.48
C ALA A 229 3.60 -1.83 -16.25
N VAL A 230 3.70 -2.28 -15.00
CA VAL A 230 3.50 -3.68 -14.63
C VAL A 230 2.03 -4.09 -14.71
N ALA A 231 1.11 -3.23 -14.27
CA ALA A 231 -0.31 -3.54 -14.25
C ALA A 231 -0.93 -3.65 -15.64
N SER A 232 -0.50 -2.78 -16.57
CA SER A 232 -1.04 -2.74 -17.95
C SER A 232 -0.79 -4.03 -18.76
N THR A 233 0.30 -4.75 -18.45
CA THR A 233 0.73 -5.96 -19.19
C THR A 233 0.40 -7.26 -18.45
N SER A 234 -0.22 -7.16 -17.28
CA SER A 234 -0.42 -8.30 -16.37
C SER A 234 -1.81 -8.94 -16.55
N PRO A 235 -1.92 -10.28 -16.58
CA PRO A 235 -3.20 -11.00 -16.60
C PRO A 235 -3.88 -11.08 -15.22
N ARG A 236 -3.45 -10.29 -14.23
CA ARG A 236 -4.06 -10.23 -12.88
C ARG A 236 -5.13 -9.14 -12.83
N GLN A 237 -6.01 -9.22 -11.84
CA GLN A 237 -6.95 -8.15 -11.55
C GLN A 237 -6.29 -7.10 -10.67
N TRP A 238 -6.28 -5.84 -11.11
CA TRP A 238 -5.61 -4.75 -10.42
C TRP A 238 -6.58 -3.77 -9.80
N ILE A 239 -6.29 -3.38 -8.56
CA ILE A 239 -6.88 -2.21 -7.92
C ILE A 239 -5.74 -1.29 -7.51
N ILE A 240 -5.71 -0.10 -8.07
CA ILE A 240 -4.67 0.90 -7.80
C ILE A 240 -5.32 2.10 -7.12
N ALA A 241 -4.79 2.51 -5.98
CA ALA A 241 -5.15 3.73 -5.29
C ALA A 241 -4.04 4.77 -5.37
N THR A 242 -4.41 6.01 -5.71
CA THR A 242 -3.52 7.17 -5.71
C THR A 242 -4.02 8.21 -4.72
N PRO A 243 -3.13 8.91 -3.99
CA PRO A 243 -3.52 9.77 -2.87
C PRO A 243 -4.28 11.04 -3.32
N ASN A 244 -4.10 11.46 -4.58
CA ASN A 244 -4.76 12.64 -5.13
C ASN A 244 -5.03 12.49 -6.63
N MET A 245 -5.82 13.43 -7.16
CA MET A 245 -6.21 13.45 -8.57
C MET A 245 -5.01 13.64 -9.51
N ALA A 246 -4.05 14.50 -9.16
CA ALA A 246 -2.89 14.76 -10.03
C ALA A 246 -2.04 13.49 -10.23
N ALA A 247 -1.81 12.72 -9.15
CA ALA A 247 -1.14 11.43 -9.22
C ALA A 247 -1.97 10.40 -10.00
N GLY A 248 -3.29 10.40 -9.82
CA GLY A 248 -4.21 9.54 -10.58
C GLY A 248 -4.20 9.84 -12.08
N ASP A 249 -4.23 11.11 -12.47
CA ASP A 249 -4.21 11.55 -13.87
C ASP A 249 -2.85 11.26 -14.52
N ALA A 250 -1.74 11.47 -13.81
CA ALA A 250 -0.41 11.08 -14.29
C ALA A 250 -0.31 9.56 -14.51
N LEU A 251 -0.83 8.77 -13.56
CA LEU A 251 -0.82 7.31 -13.69
C LEU A 251 -1.74 6.83 -14.82
N ARG A 252 -2.87 7.51 -15.03
CA ARG A 252 -3.81 7.24 -16.12
C ARG A 252 -3.16 7.42 -17.49
N GLN A 253 -2.23 8.35 -17.66
CA GLN A 253 -1.48 8.52 -18.91
C GLN A 253 -0.56 7.32 -19.21
N HIS A 254 -0.11 6.60 -18.18
CA HIS A 254 0.76 5.43 -18.31
C HIS A 254 -0.01 4.11 -18.45
N ILE A 255 -1.26 4.06 -17.98
CA ILE A 255 -2.13 2.92 -18.19
C ILE A 255 -2.74 3.03 -19.59
N ALA A 256 -2.30 2.15 -20.50
CA ALA A 256 -2.80 2.12 -21.88
C ALA A 256 -4.34 2.16 -21.91
N ALA A 257 -4.91 3.00 -22.76
CA ALA A 257 -6.33 3.28 -22.91
C ALA A 257 -7.13 2.09 -23.50
N GLY A 258 -7.05 0.92 -22.85
CA GLY A 258 -7.85 -0.25 -23.15
C GLY A 258 -9.09 -0.33 -22.25
N ASP A 259 -10.14 -0.98 -22.76
CA ASP A 259 -11.48 -1.07 -22.14
C ASP A 259 -11.55 -1.77 -20.77
N LYS A 260 -10.43 -2.21 -20.20
CA LYS A 260 -10.40 -2.99 -18.95
C LYS A 260 -10.27 -2.16 -17.67
N TRP A 261 -10.24 -0.82 -17.73
CA TRP A 261 -10.02 0.03 -16.56
C TRP A 261 -11.25 0.88 -16.20
N SER A 262 -11.67 0.81 -14.94
CA SER A 262 -12.66 1.68 -14.34
C SER A 262 -11.97 2.75 -13.49
N PHE A 263 -12.35 4.01 -13.68
CA PHE A 263 -11.79 5.14 -12.95
C PHE A 263 -12.80 5.63 -11.92
N LEU A 264 -12.41 5.63 -10.64
CA LEU A 264 -13.29 5.97 -9.52
C LEU A 264 -12.67 7.09 -8.68
N ARG A 265 -13.54 7.90 -8.07
CA ARG A 265 -13.13 8.96 -7.17
C ARG A 265 -13.68 8.70 -5.78
N HIS A 266 -12.80 8.80 -4.79
CA HIS A 266 -13.25 8.90 -3.42
C HIS A 266 -13.42 10.37 -3.04
N ALA A 267 -14.59 10.74 -2.54
CA ALA A 267 -14.74 12.02 -1.88
C ALA A 267 -13.87 11.97 -0.63
N GLN A 268 -13.01 12.97 -0.41
CA GLN A 268 -12.30 13.04 0.87
C GLN A 268 -13.35 13.04 1.99
N PRO A 269 -13.20 12.21 3.03
CA PRO A 269 -13.97 12.45 4.24
C PRO A 269 -13.70 13.89 4.67
N ALA A 270 -14.75 14.62 5.06
CA ALA A 270 -14.57 15.88 5.77
C ALA A 270 -13.54 15.64 6.89
N PRO A 271 -12.58 16.55 7.12
CA PRO A 271 -11.54 16.32 8.10
C PRO A 271 -12.22 15.96 9.43
N CYS A 272 -12.04 14.71 9.87
CA CYS A 272 -12.44 14.33 11.21
C CYS A 272 -11.69 15.29 12.13
N ASN A 273 -12.45 16.07 12.91
CA ASN A 273 -11.91 16.93 13.95
C ASN A 273 -10.83 16.13 14.68
N HIS A 274 -9.57 16.56 14.56
CA HIS A 274 -8.50 16.02 15.36
C HIS A 274 -8.88 16.25 16.82
N GLN A 275 -9.45 15.24 17.48
CA GLN A 275 -9.45 15.19 18.93
C GLN A 275 -7.98 15.20 19.32
N GLN A 276 -7.52 16.35 19.79
CA GLN A 276 -6.18 16.58 20.29
C GLN A 276 -5.83 15.47 21.28
N VAL A 277 -4.85 14.65 20.91
CA VAL A 277 -4.31 13.62 21.79
C VAL A 277 -3.35 14.30 22.76
N GLN A 278 -3.80 14.50 23.99
CA GLN A 278 -2.88 14.69 25.11
C GLN A 278 -2.29 13.32 25.46
N PHE A 279 -0.99 13.15 25.23
CA PHE A 279 -0.24 12.11 25.93
C PHE A 279 -0.25 12.48 27.42
N ALA A 280 -0.95 11.68 28.23
CA ALA A 280 -0.87 11.81 29.68
C ALA A 280 0.61 11.65 30.09
N PRO A 281 1.18 12.59 30.86
CA PRO A 281 2.49 12.38 31.44
C PRO A 281 2.42 11.23 32.47
N PRO A 282 3.55 10.54 32.71
CA PRO A 282 3.64 9.53 33.76
C PRO A 282 3.39 10.12 35.15
#